data_AF-A0AAD5X0I2-F1
#
_entry.id   AF-A0AAD5X0I2-F1
#
_cell.length_a   1.000
_cell.length_b   1.000
_cell.length_c   1.000
_cell.angle_alpha   90.00
_cell.angle_beta   90.00
_cell.angle_gamma   90.00
#
_symmetry.space_group_name_H-M   'P 1'
#
loop_
_entity.id
_entity.type
_entity.pdbx_description
1 polymer ?
#
loop_
_entity_poly.entity_id
_entity_poly.type
_entity_poly.pdbx_seq_one_letter_code
_entity_poly.pdbx_strand_id
1 'polypeptide(L)'
;MMSTATPLHPDLLSIALTLRDLANTSSDIRKGKHAAAVLYKRKIITTGISHTSTTTSSSTHAEVDVLSNFEKLMTKRGSLLTTRKKFDLMVIRCNKVGQILNSEPCMECVEASKAATFIRKVYYTTTIPTLPTRFETGFEVFGCRLKRVFFEKHKLKTKWSGGGTVWWDGTKPCSKAVYVDEQHLL
;
A
#
# COMPACT_ATOMS: atom_id res chain seq x y z
N MET A 1 -18.92 -4.17 20.55
CA MET A 1 -19.48 -4.55 19.24
C MET A 1 -18.35 -5.12 18.40
N MET A 2 -18.44 -6.38 17.96
CA MET A 2 -17.39 -6.99 17.13
C MET A 2 -17.58 -6.53 15.68
N SER A 3 -16.60 -5.80 15.14
CA SER A 3 -16.58 -5.36 13.73
C SER A 3 -16.46 -6.59 12.82
N THR A 4 -17.55 -6.93 12.11
CA THR A 4 -17.58 -8.02 11.13
C THR A 4 -16.73 -7.64 9.93
N ALA A 5 -15.67 -8.38 9.68
CA ALA A 5 -14.79 -8.13 8.55
C ALA A 5 -15.54 -8.32 7.23
N THR A 6 -15.53 -7.31 6.36
CA THR A 6 -16.07 -7.42 5.02
C THR A 6 -15.26 -8.46 4.23
N PRO A 7 -15.92 -9.42 3.54
CA PRO A 7 -15.22 -10.44 2.77
C PRO A 7 -14.37 -9.78 1.68
N LEU A 8 -13.16 -10.32 1.49
CA LEU A 8 -12.24 -9.83 0.48
C LEU A 8 -12.76 -10.15 -0.92
N HIS A 9 -12.65 -9.21 -1.86
CA HIS A 9 -13.01 -9.48 -3.25
C HIS A 9 -12.05 -10.53 -3.86
N PRO A 10 -12.53 -11.54 -4.63
CA PRO A 10 -11.70 -12.59 -5.20
C PRO A 10 -10.51 -12.07 -6.02
N ASP A 11 -10.71 -11.01 -6.81
CA ASP A 11 -9.61 -10.35 -7.55
C ASP A 11 -8.44 -9.93 -6.64
N LEU A 12 -8.72 -9.39 -5.46
CA LEU A 12 -7.67 -8.93 -4.53
C LEU A 12 -6.88 -10.11 -3.97
N LEU A 13 -7.53 -11.26 -3.78
CA LEU A 13 -6.85 -12.50 -3.38
C LEU A 13 -5.90 -12.97 -4.48
N SER A 14 -6.35 -12.97 -5.74
CA SER A 14 -5.49 -13.34 -6.87
C SER A 14 -4.26 -12.42 -6.98
N ILE A 15 -4.45 -11.11 -6.79
CA ILE A 15 -3.36 -10.13 -6.77
C ILE A 15 -2.40 -10.38 -5.60
N ALA A 16 -2.92 -10.71 -4.42
CA ALA A 16 -2.11 -11.05 -3.26
C ALA A 16 -1.20 -12.27 -3.54
N LEU A 17 -1.75 -13.31 -4.18
CA LEU A 17 -0.99 -14.50 -4.56
C LEU A 17 0.09 -14.17 -5.59
N THR A 18 -0.23 -13.36 -6.61
CA THR A 18 0.77 -12.90 -7.59
C THR A 18 1.89 -12.12 -6.92
N LEU A 19 1.57 -11.23 -5.98
CA LEU A 19 2.59 -10.47 -5.25
C LEU A 19 3.43 -11.38 -4.35
N ARG A 20 2.84 -12.40 -3.73
CA ARG A 20 3.56 -13.37 -2.90
C ARG A 20 4.60 -14.11 -3.74
N ASP A 21 4.19 -14.55 -4.92
CA ASP A 21 5.08 -15.28 -5.84
C ASP A 21 6.19 -14.35 -6.36
N LEU A 22 5.88 -13.07 -6.60
CA LEU A 22 6.87 -12.04 -6.92
C LEU A 22 7.86 -11.83 -5.76
N ALA A 23 7.37 -11.59 -4.54
CA ALA A 23 8.22 -11.44 -3.35
C ALA A 23 9.12 -12.66 -3.14
N ASN A 24 8.64 -13.85 -3.50
CA ASN A 24 9.39 -15.10 -3.38
C ASN A 24 10.53 -15.25 -4.38
N THR A 25 10.36 -14.72 -5.59
CA THR A 25 11.30 -14.89 -6.70
C THR A 25 12.37 -13.79 -6.74
N SER A 26 12.03 -12.56 -6.37
CA SER A 26 12.86 -11.38 -6.65
C SER A 26 13.37 -10.63 -5.42
N SER A 27 12.88 -10.95 -4.22
CA SER A 27 13.28 -10.23 -2.99
C SER A 27 14.47 -10.90 -2.27
N ASP A 28 15.38 -10.06 -1.77
CA ASP A 28 16.54 -10.51 -0.99
C ASP A 28 16.11 -11.18 0.32
N ILE A 29 16.46 -12.47 0.44
CA ILE A 29 16.06 -13.37 1.54
C ILE A 29 16.49 -12.86 2.94
N ARG A 30 17.47 -11.95 3.02
CA ARG A 30 18.09 -11.55 4.30
C ARG A 30 17.22 -10.66 5.19
N LYS A 31 16.38 -9.77 4.63
CA LYS A 31 15.55 -8.83 5.42
C LYS A 31 14.05 -9.14 5.41
N GLY A 32 13.69 -10.29 4.82
CA GLY A 32 12.30 -10.70 4.62
C GLY A 32 11.78 -10.21 3.27
N LYS A 33 10.89 -11.01 2.69
CA LYS A 33 10.42 -10.80 1.32
C LYS A 33 9.26 -9.81 1.35
N HIS A 34 9.41 -8.64 0.73
CA HIS A 34 8.38 -7.61 0.72
C HIS A 34 8.06 -7.22 -0.72
N ALA A 35 6.77 -7.13 -1.05
CA ALA A 35 6.30 -6.66 -2.35
C ALA A 35 5.13 -5.70 -2.18
N ALA A 36 5.02 -4.77 -3.12
CA ALA A 36 3.92 -3.83 -3.20
C ALA A 36 3.46 -3.67 -4.65
N ALA A 37 2.20 -3.32 -4.84
CA ALA A 37 1.62 -3.04 -6.15
C ALA A 37 0.68 -1.84 -6.10
N VAL A 38 0.75 -1.03 -7.16
CA VAL A 38 -0.26 0.01 -7.41
C VAL A 38 -1.34 -0.58 -8.31
N LEU A 39 -2.58 -0.43 -7.88
CA LEU A 39 -3.76 -1.01 -8.48
C LEU A 39 -4.67 0.08 -9.06
N TYR A 40 -5.24 -0.19 -10.24
CA TYR A 40 -6.33 0.59 -10.80
C TYR A 40 -7.44 -0.35 -11.25
N LYS A 41 -8.66 -0.15 -10.75
CA LYS A 41 -9.81 -1.05 -11.01
C LYS A 41 -9.44 -2.53 -10.80
N ARG A 42 -8.73 -2.83 -9.70
CA ARG A 42 -8.26 -4.18 -9.32
C ARG A 42 -7.31 -4.84 -10.34
N LYS A 43 -6.62 -4.05 -11.16
CA LYS A 43 -5.54 -4.52 -12.03
C LYS A 43 -4.22 -3.92 -11.58
N ILE A 44 -3.18 -4.73 -11.58
CA ILE A 44 -1.81 -4.30 -11.28
C ILE A 44 -1.33 -3.37 -12.39
N ILE A 45 -0.92 -2.15 -12.02
CA ILE A 45 -0.34 -1.18 -12.95
C ILE A 45 1.17 -1.22 -12.90
N THR A 46 1.72 -1.29 -11.69
CA THR A 46 3.15 -1.46 -11.43
C THR A 46 3.35 -2.20 -10.12
N THR A 47 4.50 -2.85 -10.01
CA THR A 47 4.95 -3.55 -8.80
C THR A 47 6.25 -2.94 -8.30
N GLY A 48 6.54 -3.17 -7.04
CA GLY A 48 7.83 -2.86 -6.42
C GLY A 48 8.13 -3.90 -5.36
N ILE A 49 9.41 -4.07 -5.07
CA ILE A 49 9.91 -5.11 -4.15
C ILE A 49 11.00 -4.52 -3.26
N SER A 50 11.17 -5.09 -2.08
CA SER A 50 12.24 -4.65 -1.20
C SER A 50 13.59 -5.18 -1.67
N HIS A 51 14.54 -4.26 -1.80
CA HIS A 51 15.92 -4.54 -2.15
C HIS A 51 16.86 -3.99 -1.10
N THR A 52 17.95 -4.71 -0.84
CA THR A 52 19.04 -4.20 -0.01
C THR A 52 20.26 -4.01 -0.88
N SER A 53 20.72 -2.77 -0.98
CA SER A 53 21.98 -2.49 -1.65
C SER A 53 23.14 -2.91 -0.74
N THR A 54 23.95 -3.86 -1.20
CA THR A 54 25.15 -4.29 -0.48
C THR A 54 26.24 -3.20 -0.47
N THR A 55 26.23 -2.32 -1.48
CA THR A 55 27.26 -1.29 -1.66
C THR A 55 27.02 -0.06 -0.80
N THR A 56 25.76 0.37 -0.63
CA THR A 56 25.42 1.63 0.05
C THR A 56 24.84 1.44 1.44
N SER A 57 24.73 0.19 1.94
CA SER A 57 24.05 -0.18 3.19
C SER A 57 22.59 0.31 3.32
N SER A 58 22.04 0.91 2.26
CA SER A 58 20.67 1.39 2.21
C SER A 58 19.73 0.26 1.78
N SER A 59 18.58 0.19 2.45
CA SER A 59 17.47 -0.67 2.04
C SER A 59 16.33 0.17 1.50
N THR A 60 15.86 -0.19 0.31
CA THR A 60 14.67 0.41 -0.27
C THR A 60 13.47 -0.44 0.07
N HIS A 61 12.45 0.18 0.67
CA HIS A 61 11.20 -0.48 0.99
C HIS A 61 10.36 -0.70 -0.28
N ALA A 62 9.58 -1.78 -0.32
CA ALA A 62 8.79 -2.15 -1.48
C ALA A 62 7.77 -1.04 -1.85
N GLU A 63 7.26 -0.34 -0.85
CA GLU A 63 6.33 0.78 -0.96
C GLU A 63 6.98 1.99 -1.67
N VAL A 64 8.22 2.30 -1.34
CA VAL A 64 8.95 3.41 -1.96
C VAL A 64 9.34 3.04 -3.40
N ASP A 65 9.78 1.80 -3.60
CA ASP A 65 10.14 1.29 -4.92
C ASP A 65 8.95 1.33 -5.90
N VAL A 66 7.77 0.86 -5.47
CA VAL A 66 6.58 0.86 -6.32
C VAL A 66 6.10 2.27 -6.67
N LEU A 67 6.21 3.22 -5.73
CA LEU A 67 5.86 4.63 -5.97
C LEU A 67 6.83 5.26 -6.98
N SER A 68 8.13 5.02 -6.84
CA SER A 68 9.14 5.49 -7.79
C SER A 68 8.93 4.91 -9.19
N ASN A 69 8.66 3.60 -9.28
CA ASN A 69 8.36 2.94 -10.56
C ASN A 69 7.08 3.49 -11.21
N PHE A 70 6.07 3.79 -10.40
CA PHE A 70 4.84 4.41 -10.88
C PHE A 70 5.07 5.81 -11.45
N GLU A 71 5.84 6.64 -10.75
CA GLU A 71 6.18 7.99 -11.20
C GLU A 71 6.95 7.95 -12.52
N LYS A 72 7.97 7.09 -12.64
CA LYS A 72 8.71 6.88 -13.89
C LYS A 72 7.80 6.46 -15.04
N LEU A 73 6.89 5.52 -14.78
CA LEU A 73 5.93 5.02 -15.77
C LEU A 73 4.96 6.12 -16.23
N MET A 74 4.51 6.98 -15.32
CA MET A 74 3.63 8.11 -15.64
C MET A 74 4.35 9.20 -16.44
N THR A 75 5.58 9.54 -16.04
CA THR A 75 6.43 10.49 -16.78
C THR A 75 6.69 10.00 -18.20
N LYS A 76 7.04 8.72 -18.37
CA LYS A 76 7.31 8.12 -19.70
C LYS A 76 6.09 8.14 -20.61
N ARG A 77 4.88 8.01 -20.06
CA ARG A 77 3.63 8.00 -20.85
C ARG A 77 3.17 9.39 -21.29
N GLY A 78 3.86 10.47 -20.88
CA GLY A 78 3.43 11.85 -21.16
C GLY A 78 2.06 12.20 -20.59
N SER A 79 1.48 11.29 -19.80
CA SER A 79 0.24 11.48 -19.10
C SER A 79 0.58 12.32 -17.88
N LEU A 80 0.47 13.66 -18.04
CA LEU A 80 0.17 14.55 -16.92
C LEU A 80 -0.81 13.79 -16.03
N LEU A 81 -0.35 13.37 -14.84
CA LEU A 81 -1.14 12.62 -13.86
C LEU A 81 -2.48 13.32 -13.76
N THR A 82 -3.47 12.88 -14.54
CA THR A 82 -4.74 13.58 -14.55
C THR A 82 -5.24 13.38 -13.15
N THR A 83 -5.26 14.46 -12.37
CA THR A 83 -5.53 14.54 -10.93
C THR A 83 -6.83 13.83 -10.52
N ARG A 84 -7.61 13.41 -11.52
CA ARG A 84 -8.84 12.64 -11.46
C ARG A 84 -8.64 11.15 -11.17
N LYS A 85 -7.57 10.50 -11.65
CA LYS A 85 -7.41 9.05 -11.45
C LYS A 85 -6.86 8.78 -10.05
N LYS A 86 -7.58 7.94 -9.31
CA LYS A 86 -7.20 7.46 -7.99
C LYS A 86 -6.80 6.00 -8.08
N PHE A 87 -5.72 5.67 -7.39
CA PHE A 87 -5.13 4.34 -7.37
C PHE A 87 -5.17 3.81 -5.94
N ASP A 88 -5.15 2.49 -5.83
CA ASP A 88 -5.02 1.84 -4.54
C ASP A 88 -3.64 1.19 -4.46
N LEU A 89 -3.02 1.20 -3.29
CA LEU A 89 -1.73 0.56 -3.02
C LEU A 89 -2.00 -0.74 -2.26
N MET A 90 -1.36 -1.83 -2.65
CA MET A 90 -1.41 -3.10 -1.92
C MET A 90 0.00 -3.50 -1.52
N VAL A 91 0.19 -3.82 -0.25
CA VAL A 91 1.48 -4.20 0.34
C VAL A 91 1.33 -5.57 0.98
N ILE A 92 2.28 -6.45 0.72
CA ILE A 92 2.31 -7.80 1.27
C ILE A 92 3.73 -8.20 1.65
N ARG A 93 3.86 -8.82 2.82
CA ARG A 93 5.11 -9.37 3.33
C ARG A 93 5.02 -10.88 3.39
N CYS A 94 6.08 -11.56 3.00
CA CYS A 94 6.16 -13.01 3.01
C CYS A 94 7.38 -13.49 3.80
N ASN A 95 7.22 -14.62 4.49
CA ASN A 95 8.35 -15.34 5.06
C ASN A 95 9.05 -16.20 4.00
N LYS A 96 10.14 -16.88 4.39
CA LYS A 96 10.89 -17.78 3.49
C LYS A 96 10.05 -18.97 2.99
N VAL A 97 9.03 -19.36 3.73
CA VAL A 97 8.09 -20.45 3.42
C VAL A 97 6.95 -19.97 2.50
N GLY A 98 6.88 -18.66 2.19
CA GLY A 98 5.82 -18.07 1.38
C GLY A 98 4.52 -17.79 2.14
N GLN A 99 4.51 -17.90 3.47
CA GLN A 99 3.37 -17.47 4.28
C GLN A 99 3.32 -15.95 4.34
N ILE A 100 2.12 -15.39 4.15
CA ILE A 100 1.88 -13.96 4.23
C ILE A 100 1.87 -13.54 5.70
N LEU A 101 2.69 -12.54 6.02
CA LEU A 101 2.87 -11.98 7.35
C LEU A 101 2.14 -10.64 7.49
N ASN A 102 2.15 -10.10 8.71
CA ASN A 102 1.81 -8.70 8.91
C ASN A 102 2.78 -7.82 8.11
N SER A 103 2.23 -7.00 7.23
CA SER A 103 2.95 -6.10 6.33
C SER A 103 2.58 -4.64 6.61
N GLU A 104 2.37 -4.32 7.88
CA GLU A 104 2.13 -2.95 8.33
C GLU A 104 3.28 -2.04 7.84
N PRO A 105 2.99 -1.01 7.04
CA PRO A 105 4.01 -0.12 6.50
C PRO A 105 4.63 0.72 7.62
N CYS A 106 5.94 0.98 7.53
CA CYS A 106 6.60 1.88 8.48
C CYS A 106 6.14 3.34 8.30
N MET A 107 6.47 4.19 9.29
CA MET A 107 6.07 5.61 9.29
C MET A 107 6.50 6.35 8.02
N GLU A 108 7.74 6.14 7.58
CA GLU A 108 8.27 6.73 6.35
C GLU A 108 7.49 6.31 5.09
N CYS A 109 7.10 5.03 4.99
CA CYS A 109 6.30 4.53 3.87
C CYS A 109 4.87 5.08 3.89
N VAL A 110 4.31 5.28 5.09
CA VAL A 110 3.01 5.93 5.27
C VAL A 110 3.09 7.40 4.83
N GLU A 111 4.15 8.12 5.20
CA GLU A 111 4.37 9.51 4.79
C GLU A 111 4.57 9.64 3.28
N ALA A 112 5.39 8.76 2.68
CA ALA A 112 5.55 8.70 1.22
C ALA A 112 4.21 8.43 0.50
N SER A 113 3.41 7.51 1.04
CA SER A 113 2.07 7.20 0.50
C SER A 113 1.10 8.36 0.64
N LYS A 114 1.20 9.15 1.73
CA LYS A 114 0.42 10.38 1.94
C LYS A 114 0.83 11.49 0.96
N ALA A 115 2.13 11.63 0.72
CA ALA A 115 2.67 12.61 -0.23
C ALA A 115 2.24 12.27 -1.67
N ALA A 116 2.09 10.98 -1.99
CA ALA A 116 1.57 10.50 -3.26
C ALA A 116 0.06 10.78 -3.41
N THR A 117 -0.29 11.98 -3.90
CA THR A 117 -1.69 12.46 -4.03
C THR A 117 -2.62 11.60 -4.91
N PHE A 118 -2.05 10.69 -5.71
CA PHE A 118 -2.78 9.75 -6.57
C PHE A 118 -3.22 8.48 -5.84
N ILE A 119 -2.62 8.15 -4.68
CA ILE A 119 -3.03 7.03 -3.83
C ILE A 119 -4.27 7.43 -3.02
N ARG A 120 -5.27 6.56 -3.01
CA ARG A 120 -6.53 6.74 -2.28
C ARG A 120 -6.67 5.80 -1.10
N LYS A 121 -6.31 4.53 -1.31
CA LYS A 121 -6.42 3.47 -0.31
C LYS A 121 -5.11 2.71 -0.25
N VAL A 122 -4.72 2.31 0.95
CA VAL A 122 -3.63 1.35 1.17
C VAL A 122 -4.22 0.10 1.78
N TYR A 123 -4.00 -1.04 1.13
CA TYR A 123 -4.30 -2.38 1.60
C TYR A 123 -3.01 -3.01 2.09
N TYR A 124 -2.99 -3.49 3.32
CA TYR A 124 -1.88 -4.29 3.84
C TYR A 124 -2.43 -5.49 4.59
N THR A 125 -1.66 -6.57 4.59
CA THR A 125 -2.05 -7.80 5.27
C THR A 125 -1.77 -7.65 6.75
N THR A 126 -2.81 -7.84 7.56
CA THR A 126 -2.63 -8.11 8.99
C THR A 126 -2.54 -9.62 9.20
N THR A 127 -1.90 -10.05 10.29
CA THR A 127 -1.57 -11.45 10.57
C THR A 127 -2.66 -12.42 10.10
N ILE A 128 -2.33 -13.23 9.10
CA ILE A 128 -3.21 -14.31 8.66
C ILE A 128 -2.98 -15.48 9.62
N PRO A 129 -4.02 -16.00 10.31
CA PRO A 129 -3.89 -17.29 10.98
C PRO A 129 -3.54 -18.31 9.90
N THR A 130 -2.36 -18.92 10.03
CA THR A 130 -1.73 -19.86 9.09
C THR A 130 -2.74 -20.61 8.22
N LEU A 131 -2.79 -20.30 6.92
CA LEU A 131 -3.50 -21.14 5.96
C LEU A 131 -2.80 -22.51 5.96
N PRO A 132 -3.54 -23.62 6.19
CA PRO A 132 -2.95 -24.94 6.17
C PRO A 132 -2.32 -25.19 4.80
N THR A 133 -1.06 -25.62 4.80
CA THR A 133 -0.23 -25.84 3.61
C THR A 133 -0.64 -27.07 2.77
N ARG A 134 -1.84 -27.62 2.96
CA ARG A 134 -2.39 -28.70 2.12
C ARG A 134 -3.56 -28.18 1.30
N PHE A 135 -3.28 -28.00 0.01
CA PHE A 135 -4.29 -27.97 -1.04
C PHE A 135 -4.88 -29.39 -1.16
N GLU A 136 -5.89 -29.69 -0.35
CA GLU A 136 -6.92 -30.65 -0.74
C GLU A 136 -8.17 -29.86 -1.11
N THR A 137 -8.76 -30.27 -2.22
CA THR A 137 -9.83 -29.61 -2.96
C THR A 137 -11.03 -29.24 -2.07
N GLY A 138 -11.07 -27.99 -1.62
CA GLY A 138 -12.16 -27.43 -0.81
C GLY A 138 -11.84 -25.99 -0.44
N PHE A 139 -12.25 -25.04 -1.28
CA PHE A 139 -11.84 -23.64 -1.22
C PHE A 139 -12.70 -22.85 -0.21
N GLU A 140 -12.44 -23.01 1.10
CA GLU A 140 -12.90 -22.04 2.10
C GLU A 140 -11.76 -21.07 2.43
N VAL A 141 -11.89 -19.84 1.91
CA VAL A 141 -10.95 -18.74 2.16
C VAL A 141 -11.18 -18.23 3.59
N PHE A 142 -10.56 -18.88 4.57
CA PHE A 142 -10.54 -18.34 5.93
C PHE A 142 -9.52 -17.19 6.03
N GLY A 143 -10.06 -15.97 6.14
CA GLY A 143 -9.54 -14.96 7.06
C GLY A 143 -8.31 -14.15 6.63
N CYS A 144 -8.15 -13.81 5.35
CA CYS A 144 -7.16 -12.80 4.95
C CYS A 144 -7.74 -11.39 5.25
N ARG A 145 -7.43 -10.82 6.42
CA ARG A 145 -7.94 -9.49 6.81
C ARG A 145 -7.00 -8.41 6.28
N LEU A 146 -7.35 -7.84 5.13
CA LEU A 146 -6.73 -6.59 4.68
C LEU A 146 -7.27 -5.44 5.51
N LYS A 147 -6.38 -4.72 6.19
CA LYS A 147 -6.76 -3.42 6.76
C LYS A 147 -6.66 -2.37 5.66
N ARG A 148 -7.62 -1.44 5.71
CA ARG A 148 -7.72 -0.32 4.78
C ARG A 148 -7.38 0.96 5.53
N VAL A 149 -6.41 1.72 5.04
CA VAL A 149 -6.16 3.08 5.51
C VAL A 149 -6.71 4.05 4.48
N PHE A 150 -7.59 4.93 4.92
CA PHE A 150 -8.11 6.04 4.12
C PHE A 150 -7.34 7.31 4.46
N PHE A 151 -6.92 8.03 3.42
CA PHE A 151 -6.44 9.39 3.56
C PHE A 151 -7.59 10.34 3.28
N GLU A 152 -8.30 10.71 4.33
CA GLU A 152 -9.30 11.76 4.23
C GLU A 152 -8.59 13.11 4.14
N LYS A 153 -8.67 13.76 2.96
CA LYS A 153 -8.24 15.14 2.84
C LYS A 153 -9.23 15.99 3.63
N HIS A 154 -8.87 16.35 4.87
CA HIS A 154 -9.51 17.49 5.51
C HIS A 154 -9.34 18.70 4.59
N LYS A 155 -10.42 19.12 3.94
CA LYS A 155 -10.50 20.42 3.28
C LYS A 155 -10.33 21.46 4.38
N LEU A 156 -9.10 21.91 4.61
CA LEU A 156 -8.86 23.18 5.29
C LEU A 156 -9.47 24.26 4.38
N LYS A 157 -10.74 24.62 4.66
CA LYS A 157 -11.36 25.84 4.14
C LYS A 157 -10.67 27.01 4.84
N THR A 158 -9.47 27.37 4.40
CA THR A 158 -8.89 28.64 4.76
C THR A 158 -9.56 29.70 3.90
N LYS A 159 -10.58 30.37 4.46
CA LYS A 159 -11.15 31.60 3.89
C LYS A 159 -10.06 32.67 4.06
N TRP A 160 -9.23 32.85 3.03
CA TRP A 160 -8.22 33.91 2.99
C TRP A 160 -8.84 35.17 2.40
N SER A 161 -9.13 36.12 3.28
CA SER A 161 -9.36 37.51 2.93
C SER A 161 -8.16 38.29 3.45
N GLY A 162 -7.18 38.55 2.59
CA GLY A 162 -6.01 39.36 2.93
C GLY A 162 -4.79 39.00 2.08
N GLY A 163 -4.41 39.91 1.18
CA GLY A 163 -3.21 39.78 0.36
C GLY A 163 -1.94 39.79 1.22
N GLY A 164 -1.15 38.74 1.10
CA GLY A 164 0.17 38.62 1.72
C GLY A 164 0.89 37.41 1.16
N THR A 165 2.07 37.64 0.59
CA THR A 165 2.94 36.59 0.04
C THR A 165 3.58 35.82 1.20
N VAL A 166 3.32 34.51 1.30
CA VAL A 166 3.89 33.66 2.35
C VAL A 166 4.89 32.67 1.74
N TRP A 167 6.12 32.71 2.27
CA TRP A 167 7.18 31.73 2.03
C TRP A 167 6.86 30.44 2.82
N TRP A 168 7.00 29.29 2.17
CA TRP A 168 6.76 27.98 2.79
C TRP A 168 7.97 27.54 3.61
N ASP A 169 7.82 27.45 4.93
CA ASP A 169 8.75 26.74 5.83
C ASP A 169 8.30 25.30 6.03
N GLY A 170 9.17 24.35 5.66
CA GLY A 170 8.91 22.92 5.56
C GLY A 170 8.87 22.13 6.89
N THR A 171 8.38 22.71 7.98
CA THR A 171 8.52 22.11 9.33
C THR A 171 7.22 21.83 10.09
N LYS A 172 6.05 21.86 9.43
CA LYS A 172 4.78 21.52 10.13
C LYS A 172 4.40 20.03 9.96
N PRO A 173 4.30 19.25 11.06
CA PRO A 173 3.86 17.86 10.99
C PRO A 173 2.39 17.80 10.59
N CYS A 174 2.12 17.24 9.41
CA CYS A 174 0.78 17.06 8.88
C CYS A 174 0.07 15.87 9.54
N SER A 175 -0.91 16.22 10.39
CA SER A 175 -2.18 15.52 10.59
C SER A 175 -2.12 14.05 11.08
N LYS A 176 -2.76 13.83 12.23
CA LYS A 176 -3.07 12.52 12.82
C LYS A 176 -3.60 11.56 11.75
N ALA A 177 -3.02 10.36 11.67
CA ALA A 177 -3.63 9.25 10.95
C ALA A 177 -4.90 8.84 11.71
N VAL A 178 -6.06 9.02 11.10
CA VAL A 178 -7.33 8.52 11.65
C VAL A 178 -7.54 7.13 11.08
N TYR A 179 -7.49 6.12 11.94
CA TYR A 179 -7.92 4.77 11.62
C TYR A 179 -9.45 4.77 11.64
N VAL A 180 -10.07 4.78 10.47
CA VAL A 180 -11.53 4.69 10.36
C VAL A 180 -11.89 3.22 10.21
N ASP A 181 -12.48 2.65 11.26
CA ASP A 181 -13.21 1.38 11.18
C ASP A 181 -14.51 1.66 10.40
N GLU A 182 -14.76 0.91 9.32
CA GLU A 182 -15.85 1.15 8.36
C GLU A 182 -17.23 0.83 8.98
N GLN A 183 -17.82 1.75 9.75
CA GLN A 183 -19.21 1.60 10.25
C GLN A 183 -20.21 2.65 9.77
N HIS A 184 -19.85 3.71 9.05
CA HIS A 184 -20.80 4.77 8.65
C HIS A 184 -20.54 5.30 7.23
N LEU A 185 -20.79 4.50 6.19
CA LEU A 185 -20.90 4.98 4.80
C LEU A 185 -21.85 4.06 4.00
N LEU A 186 -23.13 4.08 4.38
CA LEU A 186 -24.27 3.85 3.49
C LEU A 186 -25.31 4.95 3.77
#